data_AF-A0A3N2G3B3-F1
#
_entry.id   AF-A0A3N2G3B3-F1
#
_cell.length_a   1.000
_cell.length_b   1.000
_cell.length_c   1.000
_cell.angle_alpha   90.00
_cell.angle_beta   90.00
_cell.angle_gamma   90.00
#
_symmetry.space_group_name_H-M   'P 1'
#
loop_
_entity.id
_entity.type
_entity.pdbx_description
1 polymer ?
#
loop_
_entity_poly.entity_id
_entity_poly.type
_entity_poly.pdbx_seq_one_letter_code
_entity_poly.pdbx_strand_id
1 'polypeptide(L)' 'MVLRPQWEWALDGGKEPAVSPVFTTQYDAEQWVGEHWRALAAQGVTRATLLHHGEPVTAPLDLPPAV' A
#
# COMPACT_ATOMS: atom_id res chain seq x y z
N MET A 1 15.86 -19.94 4.05
CA MET A 1 14.53 -19.86 3.41
C MET A 1 13.94 -18.53 3.81
N VAL A 2 13.99 -17.53 2.93
CA VAL A 2 13.49 -16.20 3.25
C VAL A 2 11.97 -16.31 3.23
N LEU A 3 11.28 -16.06 4.35
CA LEU A 3 9.84 -15.79 4.32
C LEU A 3 9.68 -14.55 3.43
N ARG A 4 9.33 -14.77 2.17
CA ARG A 4 9.12 -13.67 1.24
C ARG A 4 7.85 -12.98 1.71
N PRO A 5 7.85 -11.66 1.91
CA PRO A 5 6.62 -10.93 2.11
C PRO A 5 5.67 -11.32 0.97
N GLN A 6 4.49 -11.84 1.33
CA GLN A 6 3.59 -12.37 0.32
C GLN A 6 2.87 -11.19 -0.33
N TRP A 7 2.31 -10.27 0.46
CA TRP A 7 1.62 -9.08 -0.04
C TRP A 7 2.10 -7.83 0.70
N GLU A 8 2.36 -6.74 -0.01
CA GLU A 8 2.72 -5.44 0.56
C GLU A 8 2.27 -4.30 -0.36
N TRP A 9 2.09 -3.10 0.17
CA TRP A 9 1.78 -1.92 -0.63
C TRP A 9 3.02 -1.05 -0.82
N ALA A 10 3.38 -0.80 -2.07
CA ALA A 10 4.31 0.26 -2.42
C ALA A 10 3.55 1.59 -2.48
N LEU A 11 3.82 2.45 -1.50
CA LEU A 11 3.23 3.77 -1.40
C LEU A 11 4.15 4.80 -2.04
N ASP A 12 3.61 5.57 -2.97
CA ASP A 12 4.32 6.61 -3.69
C ASP A 12 3.68 7.98 -3.43
N GLY A 13 4.56 8.97 -3.26
CA GLY A 13 4.20 10.28 -2.75
C GLY A 13 4.34 10.40 -1.24
N GLY A 14 3.97 11.57 -0.74
CA GLY A 14 4.10 11.93 0.66
C GLY A 14 5.41 12.62 1.00
N LYS A 15 5.37 13.39 2.08
CA LYS A 15 6.58 14.04 2.61
C LYS A 15 7.42 13.06 3.42
N GLU A 16 6.77 12.00 3.94
CA GLU A 16 7.37 10.98 4.77
C GLU A 16 7.24 9.61 4.09
N PRO A 17 8.25 8.73 4.19
CA PRO A 17 8.18 7.39 3.65
C PRO A 17 7.14 6.58 4.44
N ALA A 18 5.94 6.45 3.87
CA ALA A 18 4.90 5.61 4.43
C ALA A 18 5.26 4.13 4.20
N VAL A 19 5.32 3.36 5.29
CA VAL A 19 5.64 1.93 5.24
C VAL A 19 4.35 1.14 5.45
N SER A 20 4.05 0.27 4.49
CA SER A 20 2.94 -0.67 4.61
C SER A 20 3.39 -1.97 5.30
N PRO A 21 2.51 -2.58 6.12
CA PRO A 21 2.78 -3.90 6.66
C PRO A 21 2.76 -4.97 5.57
N VAL A 22 3.30 -6.14 5.93
CA VAL A 22 3.26 -7.34 5.09
C VAL A 22 2.03 -8.16 5.44
N PHE A 23 1.28 -8.55 4.43
CA PHE A 23 0.05 -9.33 4.56
C PHE A 23 0.23 -10.74 3.99
N THR A 24 -0.57 -11.68 4.49
CA THR A 24 -0.60 -13.07 4.03
C THR A 24 -1.60 -13.30 2.90
N THR A 25 -2.61 -12.43 2.79
CA THR A 25 -3.65 -12.52 1.75
C THR A 25 -3.87 -11.17 1.08
N GLN A 26 -4.28 -11.22 -0.20
CA GLN A 26 -4.67 -10.02 -0.95
C GLN A 26 -5.78 -9.25 -0.23
N TYR A 27 -6.79 -9.96 0.25
CA TYR A 27 -7.96 -9.35 0.89
C TYR A 27 -7.57 -8.50 2.11
N ASP A 28 -6.69 -9.02 2.97
CA ASP A 28 -6.20 -8.28 4.15
C ASP A 28 -5.43 -7.01 3.75
N ALA A 29 -4.62 -7.10 2.69
CA ALA A 29 -3.94 -5.92 2.13
C ALA A 29 -4.94 -4.89 1.58
N GLU A 30 -5.97 -5.32 0.85
CA GLU A 30 -7.01 -4.46 0.29
C GLU A 30 -7.88 -3.82 1.39
N GLN A 31 -8.20 -4.55 2.45
CA GLN A 31 -8.88 -3.99 3.62
C GLN A 31 -8.01 -2.92 4.28
N TRP A 32 -6.73 -3.21 4.52
CA TRP A 32 -5.82 -2.26 5.16
C TRP A 32 -5.73 -0.93 4.42
N VAL A 33 -5.56 -0.93 3.09
CA VAL A 33 -5.51 0.32 2.31
C VAL A 33 -6.85 1.05 2.35
N GLY A 34 -7.98 0.32 2.35
CA GLY A 34 -9.32 0.88 2.49
C GLY A 34 -9.58 1.53 3.85
N GLU A 35 -8.89 1.12 4.90
CA GLU A 35 -8.96 1.74 6.22
C GLU A 35 -7.95 2.88 6.40
N HIS A 36 -6.74 2.71 5.84
CA HIS A 36 -5.62 3.63 6.07
C HIS A 36 -5.46 4.70 4.99
N TRP A 37 -6.17 4.63 3.84
CA TRP A 37 -5.99 5.59 2.74
C TRP A 37 -6.12 7.05 3.18
N ARG A 38 -7.00 7.37 4.15
CA ARG A 38 -7.14 8.74 4.67
C ARG A 38 -5.88 9.22 5.37
N ALA A 39 -5.28 8.36 6.19
CA ALA A 39 -4.04 8.66 6.89
C ALA A 39 -2.86 8.74 5.90
N LEU A 40 -2.85 7.88 4.88
CA LEU A 40 -1.85 7.91 3.81
C LEU A 40 -1.96 9.21 2.98
N ALA A 41 -3.18 9.57 2.57
CA ALA A 41 -3.45 10.80 1.85
C ALA A 41 -3.13 12.06 2.69
N ALA A 42 -3.37 12.02 4.01
CA ALA A 42 -2.96 13.08 4.93
C ALA A 42 -1.42 13.20 5.04
N GLN A 43 -0.69 12.09 4.89
CA GLN A 43 0.77 12.08 4.77
C GLN A 43 1.28 12.55 3.39
N GLY A 44 0.36 12.75 2.44
CA GLY A 44 0.61 13.19 1.07
C GLY A 44 0.85 12.05 0.07
N VAL A 45 0.60 10.81 0.46
CA VAL A 45 0.65 9.65 -0.46
C VAL A 45 -0.46 9.80 -1.50
N THR A 46 -0.10 9.66 -2.77
CA THR A 46 -1.02 9.81 -3.89
C THR A 46 -1.23 8.51 -4.65
N ARG A 47 -0.31 7.56 -4.53
CA ARG A 47 -0.43 6.26 -5.21
C ARG A 47 -0.10 5.11 -4.28
N ALA A 48 -0.85 4.02 -4.43
CA ALA A 48 -0.61 2.77 -3.74
C ALA A 48 -0.59 1.63 -4.76
N THR A 49 0.49 0.87 -4.82
CA THR A 49 0.64 -0.28 -5.74
C THR A 49 0.77 -1.56 -4.94
N LEU A 50 -0.09 -2.55 -5.18
CA LEU A 50 -0.01 -3.83 -4.50
C LEU A 50 1.09 -4.68 -5.12
N LEU A 51 2.06 -5.06 -4.29
CA LEU A 51 3.14 -5.97 -4.63
C LEU A 51 2.83 -7.35 -4.04
N HIS A 52 3.00 -8.39 -4.84
CA HIS A 52 3.02 -9.78 -4.40
C HIS A 52 4.42 -10.35 -4.60
N HIS A 53 5.08 -10.79 -3.53
CA HIS A 53 6.47 -11.26 -3.58
C HIS A 53 7.46 -10.26 -4.21
N GLY A 54 7.20 -8.95 -4.08
CA GLY A 54 8.01 -7.88 -4.67
C GLY A 54 7.68 -7.55 -6.13
N GLU A 55 6.69 -8.21 -6.73
CA GLU A 55 6.20 -7.89 -8.08
C GLU A 55 4.84 -7.18 -8.03
N PRO A 56 4.65 -6.08 -8.77
CA PRO A 56 3.35 -5.41 -8.84
C PRO A 56 2.33 -6.29 -9.55
N VAL A 57 1.25 -6.64 -8.85
CA VAL A 57 0.17 -7.47 -9.39
C VAL A 57 -1.04 -6.67 -9.87
N THR A 58 -1.14 -5.40 -9.45
CA THR A 58 -2.21 -4.49 -9.84
C THR A 58 -1.65 -3.18 -10.37
N ALA A 59 -2.46 -2.46 -11.14
CA ALA A 59 -2.14 -1.09 -11.52
C ALA A 59 -2.10 -0.20 -10.27
N PRO A 60 -1.24 0.85 -10.25
CA PRO A 60 -1.20 1.79 -9.14
C PRO A 60 -2.59 2.39 -8.89
N LEU A 61 -3.10 2.21 -7.68
CA LEU A 61 -4.34 2.83 -7.22
C LEU A 61 -4.05 4.28 -6.88
N ASP A 62 -4.83 5.20 -7.43
CA ASP A 62 -4.75 6.62 -7.08
C ASP A 62 -5.51 6.84 -5.77
N LEU A 63 -4.83 7.36 -4.76
CA LEU A 63 -5.43 7.68 -3.48
C LEU A 63 -6.03 9.10 -3.55
N PRO A 64 -7.32 9.27 -3.23
CA PRO A 64 -7.92 10.59 -3.22
C PRO A 64 -7.31 11.45 -2.10
N PRO A 65 -7.17 12.77 -2.30
CA PRO A 65 -6.66 13.66 -1.28
C PRO A 65 -7.57 13.65 -0.04
N ALA A 66 -6.96 13.68 1.15
CA ALA A 66 -7.68 13.89 2.39
C ALA A 66 -8.21 15.33 2.40
N VAL A 67 -9.50 15.50 2.03
CA VAL A 67 -10.24 16.77 2.05
C VAL A 67 -10.58 17.21 3.47
#